data_AF-Q728H4-F1
#
_entry.id   AF-Q728H4-F1
#
_cell.length_a   1.000
_cell.length_b   1.000
_cell.length_c   1.000
_cell.angle_alpha   90.00
_cell.angle_beta   90.00
_cell.angle_gamma   90.00
#
_symmetry.space_group_name_H-M   'P 1'
#
loop_
_entity.id
_entity.type
_entity.pdbx_description
1 polymer ?
#
loop_
_entity_poly.entity_id
_entity_poly.type
_entity_poly.pdbx_seq_one_letter_code
_entity_poly.pdbx_strand_id
1 'polypeptide(L)'
;MRRHGQAPISIVIGYRPCYSCRMDTTHTPHLTGNTLDTALRHLESSAGPRPRLCAAMLPWATGAEGHRAAAWLPAWFMPHFHDALCSLPREEALFALFEDMALLARAHAVSCRPEMIPEPLAAVMTAFEADGEWHPNDGTLVSEWYWLRLPAIGMASRLGADVGLFGTSGQPFAAHGMQTTEG
;
A
#
# COMPACT_ATOMS: atom_id res chain seq x y z
N MET A 1 -36.52 -30.31 -10.14
CA MET A 1 -37.24 -29.65 -9.02
C MET A 1 -36.52 -29.96 -7.72
N ARG A 2 -36.08 -28.91 -7.04
CA ARG A 2 -35.77 -28.70 -5.60
C ARG A 2 -34.94 -29.72 -4.78
N ARG A 3 -33.90 -29.13 -4.18
CA ARG A 3 -33.01 -29.57 -3.11
C ARG A 3 -33.73 -29.71 -1.77
N HIS A 4 -33.28 -30.63 -0.94
CA HIS A 4 -33.14 -30.50 0.52
C HIS A 4 -31.94 -31.40 0.89
N GLY A 5 -30.93 -31.01 1.64
CA GLY A 5 -30.75 -29.87 2.52
C GLY A 5 -29.76 -30.33 3.58
N GLN A 6 -28.47 -30.30 3.28
CA GLN A 6 -27.40 -30.58 4.23
C GLN A 6 -26.54 -29.32 4.26
N ALA A 7 -26.80 -28.47 5.25
CA ALA A 7 -26.01 -27.28 5.51
C ALA A 7 -24.65 -27.74 6.07
N PRO A 8 -23.52 -27.40 5.45
CA PRO A 8 -22.25 -27.50 6.14
C PRO A 8 -22.23 -26.43 7.23
N ILE A 9 -21.88 -26.87 8.44
CA ILE A 9 -21.68 -26.04 9.63
C ILE A 9 -20.61 -25.01 9.27
N SER A 10 -21.02 -23.76 9.04
CA SER A 10 -20.11 -22.61 9.01
C SER A 10 -19.57 -22.42 10.42
N ILE A 11 -18.39 -22.97 10.68
CA ILE A 11 -17.58 -22.55 11.82
C ILE A 11 -17.13 -21.13 11.49
N VAL A 12 -17.93 -20.15 11.92
CA VAL A 12 -17.54 -18.74 11.95
C VAL A 12 -16.48 -18.64 13.06
N ILE A 13 -15.22 -18.86 12.70
CA ILE A 13 -14.11 -18.40 13.53
C ILE A 13 -14.10 -16.88 13.36
N GLY A 14 -14.87 -16.20 14.21
CA GLY A 14 -14.89 -14.75 14.27
C GLY A 14 -13.57 -14.23 14.79
N TYR A 15 -12.59 -14.04 13.91
CA TYR A 15 -11.50 -13.11 14.17
C TYR A 15 -11.96 -11.73 13.71
N ARG A 16 -12.48 -10.95 14.64
CA ARG A 16 -12.47 -9.48 14.52
C ARG A 16 -11.13 -9.02 15.10
N PRO A 17 -10.17 -8.54 14.31
CA PRO A 17 -9.04 -7.84 14.89
C PRO A 17 -9.58 -6.58 15.59
N CYS A 18 -9.32 -6.49 16.89
CA CYS A 18 -9.60 -5.31 17.69
C CYS A 18 -8.65 -4.19 17.28
N TYR A 19 -8.99 -3.37 16.28
CA TYR A 19 -8.24 -2.17 15.90
C TYR A 19 -8.37 -1.00 16.92
N SER A 20 -8.63 -1.30 18.20
CA SER A 20 -8.79 -0.31 19.27
C SER A 20 -7.49 0.02 20.03
N CYS A 21 -6.33 -0.43 19.54
CA CYS A 21 -5.06 0.00 20.09
C CYS A 21 -4.73 1.38 19.54
N ARG A 22 -4.99 2.41 20.35
CA ARG A 22 -4.55 3.79 20.11
C ARG A 22 -3.03 3.79 19.96
N MET A 23 -2.53 3.78 18.73
CA MET A 23 -1.10 3.81 18.43
C MET A 23 -0.54 5.18 18.82
N ASP A 24 0.50 5.17 19.64
CA ASP A 24 1.30 6.34 19.97
C ASP A 24 2.17 6.70 18.77
N THR A 25 1.85 7.80 18.08
CA THR A 25 2.47 8.22 16.81
C THR A 25 3.80 8.94 17.00
N THR A 26 4.40 8.91 18.20
CA THR A 26 5.53 9.78 18.56
C THR A 26 6.91 9.23 18.22
N HIS A 27 7.04 7.96 17.84
CA HIS A 27 8.30 7.38 17.41
C HIS A 27 8.12 6.58 16.12
N THR A 28 8.77 7.01 15.04
CA THR A 28 9.01 6.15 13.88
C THR A 28 10.25 5.31 14.20
N PRO A 29 10.13 4.02 14.55
CA PRO A 29 11.31 3.19 14.76
C PRO A 29 12.10 3.10 13.46
N HIS A 30 13.41 3.32 13.47
CA HIS A 30 14.23 3.07 12.28
C HIS A 30 14.41 1.57 12.11
N LEU A 31 14.07 1.02 10.94
CA LEU A 31 14.40 -0.36 10.62
C LEU A 31 15.92 -0.48 10.52
N THR A 32 16.52 -1.32 11.35
CA THR A 32 17.94 -1.65 11.23
C THR A 32 18.14 -2.71 10.15
N GLY A 33 19.31 -2.76 9.52
CA GLY A 33 19.62 -3.82 8.54
C GLY A 33 19.43 -5.23 9.12
N ASN A 34 19.77 -5.42 10.39
CA ASN A 34 19.57 -6.69 11.10
C ASN A 34 18.09 -7.09 11.26
N THR A 35 17.19 -6.10 11.41
CA THR A 35 15.74 -6.33 11.49
C THR A 35 15.20 -6.85 10.16
N LEU A 36 15.55 -6.20 9.05
CA LEU A 36 15.14 -6.63 7.70
C LEU A 36 15.65 -8.03 7.38
N ASP A 37 16.93 -8.29 7.64
CA ASP A 37 17.54 -9.58 7.35
C ASP A 37 16.86 -10.71 8.14
N THR A 38 16.48 -10.43 9.39
CA THR A 38 15.77 -11.39 10.24
C THR A 38 14.35 -11.63 9.75
N ALA A 39 13.62 -10.57 9.39
CA ALA A 39 12.28 -10.67 8.81
C ALA A 39 12.32 -11.47 7.49
N LEU A 40 13.25 -11.15 6.59
CA LEU A 40 13.39 -11.82 5.30
C LEU A 40 13.68 -13.32 5.47
N ARG A 41 14.67 -13.69 6.30
CA ARG A 41 14.95 -15.09 6.60
C ARG A 41 13.73 -15.82 7.13
N HIS A 42 12.98 -15.18 8.02
CA HIS A 42 11.76 -15.78 8.55
C HIS A 42 10.73 -16.02 7.44
N LEU A 43 10.42 -15.00 6.63
CA LEU A 43 9.45 -15.11 5.54
C LEU A 43 9.84 -16.16 4.50
N GLU A 44 11.11 -16.25 4.14
CA GLU A 44 11.64 -17.25 3.20
C GLU A 44 11.57 -18.69 3.75
N SER A 45 11.75 -18.84 5.08
CA SER A 45 11.66 -20.14 5.75
C SER A 45 10.21 -20.60 6.01
N SER A 46 9.25 -19.66 5.97
CA SER A 46 7.86 -19.91 6.30
C SER A 46 7.08 -20.56 5.16
N ALA A 47 6.19 -21.49 5.51
CA ALA A 47 5.34 -22.17 4.55
C ALA A 47 4.14 -21.30 4.13
N GLY A 48 3.71 -21.47 2.88
CA GLY A 48 2.50 -20.84 2.35
C GLY A 48 2.75 -19.66 1.39
N PRO A 49 1.69 -19.16 0.75
CA PRO A 49 1.81 -18.13 -0.28
C PRO A 49 2.09 -16.74 0.30
N ARG A 50 1.44 -16.35 1.41
CA ARG A 50 1.59 -15.00 1.98
C ARG A 50 3.03 -14.67 2.42
N PRO A 51 3.76 -15.55 3.15
CA PRO A 51 5.16 -15.29 3.48
C PRO A 51 6.05 -15.11 2.26
N ARG A 52 5.87 -15.93 1.21
CA ARG A 52 6.66 -15.85 -0.03
C ARG A 52 6.42 -14.54 -0.78
N LEU A 53 5.17 -14.11 -0.86
CA LEU A 53 4.79 -12.84 -1.46
C LEU A 53 5.37 -11.66 -0.67
N CYS A 54 5.26 -11.69 0.67
CA CYS A 54 5.88 -10.69 1.53
C CYS A 54 7.39 -10.66 1.36
N ALA A 55 8.07 -11.81 1.31
CA ALA A 55 9.52 -11.89 1.09
C ALA A 55 9.93 -11.29 -0.26
N ALA A 56 9.20 -11.61 -1.34
CA ALA A 56 9.47 -11.10 -2.68
C ALA A 56 9.27 -9.58 -2.78
N MET A 57 8.25 -9.04 -2.09
CA MET A 57 7.94 -7.61 -2.11
C MET A 57 8.80 -6.79 -1.13
N LEU A 58 9.32 -7.40 -0.06
CA LEU A 58 9.99 -6.70 1.03
C LEU A 58 11.13 -5.77 0.57
N PRO A 59 12.06 -6.17 -0.33
CA PRO A 59 13.12 -5.28 -0.80
C PRO A 59 12.58 -4.01 -1.46
N TRP A 60 11.50 -4.13 -2.24
CA TRP A 60 10.85 -2.99 -2.88
C TRP A 60 10.13 -2.11 -1.85
N ALA A 61 9.39 -2.73 -0.92
CA ALA A 61 8.62 -2.03 0.11
C ALA A 61 9.52 -1.19 1.03
N THR A 62 10.70 -1.70 1.38
CA THR A 62 11.69 -0.98 2.19
C THR A 62 12.61 -0.07 1.36
N GLY A 63 12.52 -0.15 0.03
CA GLY A 63 13.31 0.66 -0.89
C GLY A 63 12.75 2.08 -1.08
N ALA A 64 13.45 2.88 -1.90
CA ALA A 64 13.05 4.26 -2.17
C ALA A 64 11.67 4.37 -2.83
N GLU A 65 11.28 3.39 -3.65
CA GLU A 65 9.96 3.36 -4.30
C GLU A 65 8.84 3.03 -3.34
N GLY A 66 9.03 2.04 -2.46
CA GLY A 66 8.08 1.75 -1.38
C GLY A 66 7.84 2.96 -0.48
N HIS A 67 8.91 3.67 -0.10
CA HIS A 67 8.78 4.92 0.69
C HIS A 67 8.03 6.02 -0.07
N ARG A 68 8.22 6.13 -1.40
CA ARG A 68 7.43 7.08 -2.22
C ARG A 68 5.96 6.67 -2.30
N ALA A 69 5.66 5.38 -2.42
CA ALA A 69 4.27 4.89 -2.40
C ALA A 69 3.62 5.14 -1.04
N ALA A 70 4.36 4.97 0.07
CA ALA A 70 3.87 5.25 1.42
C ALA A 70 3.44 6.71 1.63
N ALA A 71 3.92 7.66 0.82
CA ALA A 71 3.47 9.06 0.88
C ALA A 71 1.99 9.26 0.51
N TRP A 72 1.37 8.27 -0.16
CA TRP A 72 -0.06 8.26 -0.48
C TRP A 72 -0.91 7.64 0.62
N LEU A 73 -0.27 7.04 1.62
CA LEU A 73 -0.90 6.32 2.72
C LEU A 73 -1.01 7.23 3.95
N PRO A 74 -1.94 6.94 4.88
CA PRO A 74 -2.14 7.75 6.07
C PRO A 74 -0.96 7.65 7.04
N ALA A 75 -0.82 8.64 7.92
CA ALA A 75 0.31 8.74 8.85
C ALA A 75 0.50 7.53 9.78
N TRP A 76 -0.55 6.73 10.02
CA TRP A 76 -0.46 5.52 10.82
C TRP A 76 0.22 4.35 10.10
N PHE A 77 0.32 4.40 8.77
CA PHE A 77 0.76 3.28 7.95
C PHE A 77 2.20 2.86 8.26
N MET A 78 3.16 3.78 8.16
CA MET A 78 4.59 3.44 8.34
C MET A 78 4.90 2.87 9.74
N PRO A 79 4.37 3.45 10.84
CA PRO A 79 4.49 2.83 12.17
C PRO A 79 3.91 1.40 12.23
N HIS A 80 2.74 1.16 11.64
CA HIS A 80 2.10 -0.15 11.62
C HIS A 80 2.91 -1.19 10.82
N PHE A 81 3.37 -0.81 9.63
CA PHE A 81 4.24 -1.64 8.79
C PHE A 81 5.53 -2.05 9.50
N HIS A 82 6.16 -1.11 10.21
CA HIS A 82 7.35 -1.40 11.01
C HIS A 82 7.06 -2.34 12.18
N ASP A 83 5.93 -2.16 12.87
CA ASP A 83 5.54 -3.03 13.99
C ASP A 83 5.28 -4.45 13.52
N ALA A 84 4.59 -4.62 12.38
CA ALA A 84 4.36 -5.91 11.75
C ALA A 84 5.70 -6.60 11.39
N LEU A 85 6.65 -5.88 10.80
CA LEU A 85 7.99 -6.42 10.50
C LEU A 85 8.76 -6.86 11.76
N CYS A 86 8.74 -6.02 12.81
CA CYS A 86 9.43 -6.32 14.07
C CYS A 86 8.78 -7.46 14.86
N SER A 87 7.50 -7.72 14.61
CA SER A 87 6.69 -8.70 15.36
C SER A 87 6.67 -10.09 14.73
N LEU A 88 7.29 -10.29 13.56
CA LEU A 88 7.52 -11.64 13.03
C LEU A 88 8.31 -12.49 14.05
N PRO A 89 7.96 -13.77 14.26
CA PRO A 89 7.16 -14.64 13.39
C PRO A 89 5.67 -14.77 13.76
N ARG A 90 5.10 -13.83 14.53
CA ARG A 90 3.70 -13.94 14.97
C ARG A 90 2.75 -14.00 13.76
N GLU A 91 1.74 -14.86 13.85
CA GLU A 91 0.79 -15.07 12.74
C GLU A 91 0.02 -13.80 12.42
N GLU A 92 -0.39 -13.05 13.45
CA GLU A 92 -1.08 -11.76 13.31
C GLU A 92 -0.17 -10.72 12.65
N ALA A 93 1.14 -10.77 12.92
CA ALA A 93 2.12 -9.88 12.31
C ALA A 93 2.34 -10.21 10.83
N LEU A 94 2.35 -11.49 10.46
CA LEU A 94 2.37 -11.90 9.05
C LEU A 94 1.10 -11.48 8.31
N PHE A 95 -0.06 -11.60 8.95
CA PHE A 95 -1.34 -11.16 8.40
C PHE A 95 -1.34 -9.65 8.17
N ALA A 96 -0.99 -8.86 9.20
CA ALA A 96 -0.86 -7.41 9.11
C ALA A 96 0.17 -6.96 8.06
N LEU A 97 1.32 -7.64 7.99
CA LEU A 97 2.34 -7.36 6.98
C LEU A 97 1.80 -7.56 5.57
N PHE A 98 1.01 -8.61 5.34
CA PHE A 98 0.41 -8.87 4.04
C PHE A 98 -0.63 -7.79 3.67
N GLU A 99 -1.45 -7.34 4.62
CA GLU A 99 -2.35 -6.19 4.43
C GLU A 99 -1.58 -4.93 4.04
N ASP A 100 -0.49 -4.63 4.75
CA ASP A 100 0.32 -3.45 4.49
C ASP A 100 1.02 -3.50 3.12
N MET A 101 1.48 -4.69 2.71
CA MET A 101 2.04 -4.91 1.37
C MET A 101 0.99 -4.65 0.28
N ALA A 102 -0.25 -5.10 0.48
CA ALA A 102 -1.34 -4.83 -0.47
C ALA A 102 -1.65 -3.32 -0.58
N LEU A 103 -1.65 -2.61 0.55
CA LEU A 103 -1.84 -1.15 0.56
C LEU A 103 -0.70 -0.40 -0.16
N LEU A 104 0.55 -0.80 0.06
CA LEU A 104 1.71 -0.23 -0.65
C LEU A 104 1.65 -0.48 -2.15
N ALA A 105 1.33 -1.71 -2.56
CA ALA A 105 1.20 -2.08 -3.97
C ALA A 105 0.09 -1.25 -4.64
N ARG A 106 -1.05 -1.11 -3.96
CA ARG A 106 -2.16 -0.28 -4.44
C ARG A 106 -1.80 1.20 -4.52
N ALA A 107 -1.10 1.72 -3.51
CA ALA A 107 -0.63 3.10 -3.48
C ALA A 107 0.36 3.39 -4.62
N HIS A 108 1.22 2.43 -4.95
CA HIS A 108 2.06 2.52 -6.13
C HIS A 108 1.23 2.51 -7.41
N ALA A 109 0.32 1.54 -7.56
CA ALA A 109 -0.53 1.36 -8.74
C ALA A 109 -1.39 2.59 -9.09
N VAL A 110 -1.77 3.41 -8.12
CA VAL A 110 -2.52 4.65 -8.41
C VAL A 110 -1.64 5.74 -9.02
N SER A 111 -0.32 5.68 -8.81
CA SER A 111 0.66 6.65 -9.32
C SER A 111 1.29 6.27 -10.67
N CYS A 112 1.12 5.02 -11.12
CA CYS A 112 1.72 4.50 -12.35
C CYS A 112 0.69 3.88 -13.29
N ARG A 113 1.10 3.61 -14.54
CA ARG A 113 0.29 2.87 -15.50
C ARG A 113 0.29 1.38 -15.13
N PRO A 114 -0.80 0.63 -15.39
CA PRO A 114 -0.89 -0.79 -15.01
C PRO A 114 0.28 -1.64 -15.50
N GLU A 115 0.70 -1.46 -16.74
CA GLU A 115 1.84 -2.12 -17.38
C GLU A 115 3.22 -1.77 -16.77
N MET A 116 3.30 -0.77 -15.90
CA MET A 116 4.52 -0.41 -15.16
C MET A 116 4.53 -0.96 -13.73
N ILE A 117 3.49 -1.66 -13.29
CA ILE A 117 3.46 -2.26 -11.94
C ILE A 117 4.43 -3.44 -11.91
N PRO A 118 5.43 -3.44 -11.01
CA PRO A 118 6.35 -4.56 -10.85
C PRO A 118 5.62 -5.87 -10.51
N GLU A 119 6.15 -7.00 -10.99
CA GLU A 119 5.53 -8.31 -10.79
C GLU A 119 5.27 -8.66 -9.31
N PRO A 120 6.18 -8.41 -8.35
CA PRO A 120 5.90 -8.71 -6.94
C PRO A 120 4.70 -7.95 -6.37
N LEU A 121 4.48 -6.73 -6.84
CA LEU A 121 3.34 -5.89 -6.41
C LEU A 121 2.04 -6.42 -7.03
N ALA A 122 2.08 -6.72 -8.34
CA ALA A 122 0.94 -7.32 -9.02
C ALA A 122 0.55 -8.67 -8.40
N ALA A 123 1.53 -9.49 -8.02
CA ALA A 123 1.32 -10.78 -7.36
C ALA A 123 0.68 -10.63 -5.98
N VAL A 124 1.14 -9.68 -5.16
CA VAL A 124 0.52 -9.38 -3.86
C VAL A 124 -0.92 -8.90 -4.03
N MET A 125 -1.17 -7.97 -4.95
CA MET A 125 -2.53 -7.46 -5.23
C MET A 125 -3.46 -8.58 -5.70
N THR A 126 -3.01 -9.41 -6.64
CA THR A 126 -3.79 -10.55 -7.14
C THR A 126 -4.11 -11.54 -6.03
N ALA A 127 -3.12 -11.85 -5.18
CA ALA A 127 -3.33 -12.74 -4.04
C ALA A 127 -4.33 -12.14 -3.05
N PHE A 128 -4.15 -10.87 -2.67
CA PHE A 128 -5.03 -10.16 -1.73
C PHE A 128 -6.48 -10.14 -2.21
N GLU A 129 -6.70 -9.87 -3.50
CA GLU A 129 -8.04 -9.85 -4.11
C GLU A 129 -8.66 -11.24 -4.24
N ALA A 130 -7.85 -12.29 -4.40
CA ALA A 130 -8.31 -13.68 -4.53
C ALA A 130 -8.48 -14.42 -3.19
N ASP A 131 -7.91 -13.88 -2.11
CA ASP A 131 -7.83 -14.51 -0.79
C ASP A 131 -9.21 -14.65 -0.13
N GLY A 132 -10.14 -13.73 -0.42
CA GLY A 132 -11.53 -13.77 0.03
C GLY A 132 -11.77 -13.32 1.47
N GLU A 133 -10.71 -13.06 2.24
CA GLU A 133 -10.79 -12.49 3.60
C GLU A 133 -11.21 -11.02 3.58
N TRP A 134 -10.85 -10.28 2.53
CA TRP A 134 -11.16 -8.87 2.37
C TRP A 134 -12.17 -8.63 1.26
N HIS A 135 -13.14 -7.76 1.54
CA HIS A 135 -14.15 -7.35 0.58
C HIS A 135 -14.33 -5.83 0.58
N PRO A 136 -14.65 -5.23 -0.59
CA PRO A 136 -14.89 -3.79 -0.68
C PRO A 136 -15.95 -3.24 0.30
N ASN A 137 -16.83 -4.11 0.80
CA ASN A 137 -17.95 -3.75 1.68
C ASN A 137 -17.81 -4.28 3.12
N ASP A 138 -16.65 -4.82 3.51
CA ASP A 138 -16.45 -5.38 4.87
C ASP A 138 -16.30 -4.30 5.96
N GLY A 139 -16.03 -3.04 5.57
CA GLY A 139 -15.88 -1.90 6.48
C GLY A 139 -14.55 -1.87 7.25
N THR A 140 -13.59 -2.73 6.92
CA THR A 140 -12.25 -2.68 7.50
C THR A 140 -11.45 -1.52 6.91
N LEU A 141 -10.48 -1.01 7.69
CA LEU A 141 -9.63 0.11 7.25
C LEU A 141 -8.82 -0.27 6.01
N VAL A 142 -8.27 -1.48 5.95
CA VAL A 142 -7.51 -1.96 4.79
C VAL A 142 -8.38 -1.98 3.53
N SER A 143 -9.61 -2.50 3.61
CA SER A 143 -10.53 -2.54 2.48
C SER A 143 -10.98 -1.15 2.03
N GLU A 144 -11.29 -0.26 2.99
CA GLU A 144 -11.63 1.13 2.69
C GLU A 144 -10.49 1.83 1.95
N TRP A 145 -9.25 1.67 2.39
CA TRP A 145 -8.10 2.28 1.75
C TRP A 145 -7.80 1.67 0.38
N TYR A 146 -7.83 0.34 0.26
CA TYR A 146 -7.48 -0.38 -0.95
C TYR A 146 -8.46 -0.11 -2.11
N TRP A 147 -9.77 -0.22 -1.86
CA TRP A 147 -10.80 -0.12 -2.91
C TRP A 147 -11.39 1.28 -3.08
N LEU A 148 -11.41 2.12 -2.04
CA LEU A 148 -12.11 3.41 -2.09
C LEU A 148 -11.13 4.60 -2.05
N ARG A 149 -10.33 4.73 -1.00
CA ARG A 149 -9.52 5.95 -0.77
C ARG A 149 -8.39 6.09 -1.78
N LEU A 150 -7.53 5.09 -1.93
CA LEU A 150 -6.39 5.17 -2.85
C LEU A 150 -6.84 5.41 -4.30
N PRO A 151 -7.83 4.69 -4.85
CA PRO A 151 -8.33 4.96 -6.20
C PRO A 151 -8.89 6.37 -6.36
N ALA A 152 -9.63 6.89 -5.37
CA ALA A 152 -10.15 8.25 -5.40
C ALA A 152 -9.04 9.31 -5.39
N ILE A 153 -8.01 9.11 -4.56
CA ILE A 153 -6.83 9.99 -4.50
C ILE A 153 -6.07 9.97 -5.85
N GLY A 154 -5.88 8.79 -6.44
CA GLY A 154 -5.24 8.64 -7.75
C GLY A 154 -6.02 9.34 -8.86
N MET A 155 -7.34 9.22 -8.86
CA MET A 155 -8.22 9.90 -9.82
C MET A 155 -8.15 11.43 -9.66
N ALA A 156 -8.26 11.93 -8.42
CA ALA A 156 -8.16 13.36 -8.14
C ALA A 156 -6.82 13.95 -8.57
N SER A 157 -5.72 13.21 -8.38
CA SER A 157 -4.38 13.66 -8.76
C SER A 157 -4.21 13.78 -10.28
N ARG A 158 -4.78 12.85 -11.05
CA ARG A 158 -4.76 12.91 -12.53
C ARG A 158 -5.61 14.05 -13.05
N LEU A 159 -6.82 14.23 -12.50
CA LEU A 159 -7.69 15.35 -12.85
C LEU A 159 -7.05 16.70 -12.48
N GLY A 160 -6.41 16.80 -11.32
CA GLY A 160 -5.69 18.01 -10.91
C GLY A 160 -4.50 18.35 -11.81
N ALA A 161 -3.81 17.34 -12.33
CA ALA A 161 -2.74 17.50 -13.31
C ALA A 161 -3.27 17.95 -14.68
N ASP A 162 -4.40 17.39 -15.14
CA ASP A 162 -5.02 17.74 -16.43
C ASP A 162 -5.67 19.12 -16.43
N VAL A 163 -6.16 19.62 -15.28
CA VAL A 163 -6.83 20.92 -15.17
C VAL A 163 -5.83 22.09 -14.98
N GLY A 164 -4.52 21.83 -14.90
CA GLY A 164 -3.51 22.89 -14.80
C GLY A 164 -3.67 23.79 -13.55
N LEU A 165 -4.28 23.26 -12.48
CA LEU A 165 -4.59 24.02 -11.27
C LEU A 165 -3.37 24.31 -10.37
N PHE A 166 -2.20 23.78 -10.72
CA PHE A 166 -0.92 24.33 -10.26
C PHE A 166 -0.37 25.29 -11.31
N GLY A 167 -0.89 26.52 -11.28
CA GLY A 167 -0.25 27.64 -11.94
C GLY A 167 1.13 27.86 -11.33
N THR A 168 2.19 27.46 -12.03
CA THR A 168 3.51 28.04 -11.82
C THR A 168 3.53 29.41 -12.49
N SER A 169 3.09 30.39 -11.70
CA SER A 169 3.61 31.75 -11.82
C SER A 169 5.14 31.68 -11.78
N GLY A 170 5.80 32.12 -12.86
CA GLY A 170 7.26 32.08 -12.93
C GLY A 170 7.86 32.10 -14.33
N GLN A 171 7.34 32.90 -15.26
CA GLN A 171 8.14 33.42 -16.36
C GLN A 171 8.15 34.94 -16.24
N PRO A 172 9.31 35.58 -16.02
CA PRO A 172 9.37 37.02 -16.02
C PRO A 172 9.05 37.52 -17.43
N PHE A 173 8.16 38.51 -17.50
CA PHE A 173 8.00 39.37 -18.64
C PHE A 173 9.38 39.87 -19.09
N ALA A 174 9.90 39.33 -20.19
CA ALA A 174 10.99 39.95 -20.93
C ALA A 174 10.40 41.15 -21.69
N ALA A 175 10.19 42.25 -20.96
CA ALA A 175 10.02 43.57 -21.54
C ALA A 175 11.34 44.32 -21.33
N HIS A 176 12.12 44.45 -22.40
CA HIS A 176 13.18 45.45 -22.71
C HIS A 176 14.07 44.80 -23.79
N GLY A 177 14.32 45.34 -24.97
CA GLY A 177 13.91 46.60 -25.57
C GLY A 177 14.16 46.51 -27.07
N MET A 178 13.33 47.23 -27.80
CA MET A 178 13.44 47.54 -29.22
C MET A 178 14.84 48.11 -29.53
N GLN A 179 15.67 47.40 -30.29
CA GLN A 179 16.80 47.99 -30.98
C GLN A 179 16.38 48.26 -32.43
N THR A 180 15.86 49.47 -32.64
CA THR A 180 15.96 50.16 -33.92
C THR A 180 17.31 50.84 -33.97
N THR A 181 18.13 50.53 -34.97
CA THR A 181 18.74 51.54 -35.87
C THR A 181 19.52 50.84 -36.97
N GLU A 182 19.04 51.06 -38.19
CA GLU A 182 19.82 51.06 -39.42
C GLU A 182 20.86 52.20 -39.38
N GLY A 183 22.01 51.99 -40.02
CA GLY A 183 23.09 52.96 -40.19
C GLY A 183 24.32 52.31 -40.80
#